data_AF-A0A0F9DJK6-F1
#
_entry.id   AF-A0A0F9DJK6-F1
#
_cell.length_a   1.000
_cell.length_b   1.000
_cell.length_c   1.000
_cell.angle_alpha   90.00
_cell.angle_beta   90.00
_cell.angle_gamma   90.00
#
_symmetry.space_group_name_H-M   'P 1'
#
loop_
_entity.id
_entity.type
_entity.pdbx_description
1 polymer ?
#
loop_
_entity_poly.entity_id
_entity_poly.type
_entity_poly.pdbx_seq_one_letter_code
_entity_poly.pdbx_strand_id
1 'polypeptide(L)'
;SFIESSDMSIEQGDELVHVSKLIPDFDRITGSMDVTLKGRKYPQATQFTKGPYTVTGSTDEMGVRIRARHIALRATQSSLGDSFRMGSFRIRARPDGER
;
A
#
# COMPACT_ATOMS: atom_id res chain seq x y z
N SER A 1 12.36 -8.66 -7.79
CA SER A 1 12.87 -7.71 -6.77
C SER A 1 11.69 -7.10 -6.03
N PHE A 2 11.83 -6.69 -4.77
CA PHE A 2 10.77 -6.00 -4.02
C PHE A 2 11.32 -4.82 -3.23
N ILE A 3 10.51 -3.78 -3.07
CA ILE A 3 10.72 -2.68 -2.14
C ILE A 3 9.54 -2.67 -1.18
N GLU A 4 9.82 -2.58 0.11
CA GLU A 4 8.81 -2.50 1.16
C GLU A 4 8.99 -1.19 1.93
N SER A 5 7.91 -0.42 2.03
CA SER A 5 7.85 0.75 2.88
C SER A 5 7.81 0.34 4.34
N SER A 6 8.35 1.21 5.20
CA SER A 6 8.16 1.14 6.65
C SER A 6 6.68 1.18 7.00
N ASP A 7 6.34 0.72 8.21
CA ASP A 7 4.98 0.80 8.70
C ASP A 7 4.59 2.25 8.95
N MET A 8 3.57 2.69 8.24
CA MET A 8 2.92 3.96 8.46
C MET A 8 1.75 3.73 9.41
N SER A 9 1.78 4.43 10.55
CA SER A 9 0.59 4.69 11.35
C SER A 9 0.03 6.04 10.94
N ILE A 10 -1.30 6.15 10.95
CA ILE A 10 -1.97 7.44 10.89
C ILE A 10 -2.41 7.71 12.32
N GLU A 11 -2.04 8.89 12.85
CA GLU A 11 -2.19 9.26 14.26
C GLU A 11 -1.29 8.48 15.26
N GLN A 12 -1.51 8.71 16.56
CA GLN A 12 -0.83 8.06 17.71
C GLN A 12 -1.13 6.54 17.84
N GLY A 13 -1.59 5.88 16.77
CA GLY A 13 -1.82 4.43 16.74
C GLY A 13 -3.02 3.94 17.56
N ASP A 14 -3.91 4.85 17.97
CA ASP A 14 -5.06 4.50 18.80
C ASP A 14 -6.26 4.06 17.95
N GLU A 15 -6.52 4.73 16.84
CA GLU A 15 -7.68 4.44 15.99
C GLU A 15 -7.37 3.44 14.85
N LEU A 16 -8.38 2.66 14.46
CA LEU A 16 -8.32 1.86 13.25
C LEU A 16 -8.44 2.79 12.04
N VAL A 17 -7.57 2.58 11.06
CA VAL A 17 -7.59 3.38 9.84
C VAL A 17 -8.17 2.55 8.70
N HIS A 18 -9.19 3.10 8.04
CA HIS A 18 -9.74 2.53 6.83
C HIS A 18 -9.12 3.17 5.59
N VAL A 19 -8.31 2.40 4.86
CA VAL A 19 -7.82 2.81 3.55
C VAL A 19 -8.75 2.27 2.48
N SER A 20 -9.27 3.19 1.68
CA SER A 20 -10.28 2.95 0.63
C SER A 20 -9.75 3.11 -0.79
N LYS A 21 -8.70 3.93 -0.94
CA LYS A 21 -8.10 4.22 -2.25
C LYS A 21 -6.60 4.38 -2.12
N LEU A 22 -5.90 3.88 -3.13
CA LEU A 22 -4.49 4.11 -3.31
C LEU A 22 -4.28 4.68 -4.71
N ILE A 23 -3.65 5.85 -4.77
CA ILE A 23 -3.23 6.50 -6.01
C ILE A 23 -1.73 6.25 -6.10
N PRO A 24 -1.31 5.30 -6.95
CA PRO A 24 0.10 5.08 -7.19
C PRO A 24 0.68 6.24 -8.01
N ASP A 25 1.76 6.83 -7.53
CA ASP A 25 2.50 7.86 -8.25
C ASP A 25 3.90 7.32 -8.54
N PHE A 26 4.16 7.05 -9.81
CA PHE A 26 5.44 6.58 -10.30
C PHE A 26 6.01 7.61 -11.26
N ASP A 27 7.19 8.13 -10.93
CA ASP A 27 7.93 9.03 -11.81
C ASP A 27 8.40 8.29 -13.08
N ARG A 28 8.68 6.99 -12.94
CA ARG A 28 8.96 6.10 -14.07
C ARG A 28 8.52 4.68 -13.73
N ILE A 29 7.79 4.02 -14.63
CA ILE A 29 7.50 2.59 -14.54
C ILE A 29 7.69 1.96 -15.92
N THR A 30 8.50 0.91 -15.97
CA THR A 30 8.66 0.05 -17.14
C THR A 30 8.10 -1.31 -16.78
N GLY A 31 7.08 -1.77 -17.51
CA GLY A 31 6.38 -3.02 -17.26
C GLY A 31 5.19 -2.88 -16.31
N SER A 32 4.95 -3.93 -15.53
CA SER A 32 3.92 -4.01 -14.49
C SER A 32 4.55 -4.21 -13.12
N MET A 33 3.89 -3.67 -12.10
CA MET A 33 4.35 -3.78 -10.72
C MET A 33 3.21 -4.22 -9.82
N ASP A 34 3.46 -5.21 -8.97
CA ASP A 34 2.47 -5.73 -8.03
C ASP A 34 2.59 -5.01 -6.69
N VAL A 35 1.54 -4.26 -6.34
CA VAL A 35 1.42 -3.55 -5.06
C VAL A 35 0.61 -4.40 -4.09
N THR A 36 1.18 -4.68 -2.93
CA THR A 36 0.53 -5.38 -1.82
C THR A 36 0.49 -4.45 -0.61
N LEU A 37 -0.67 -4.28 0.00
CA LEU A 37 -0.80 -3.60 1.28
C LEU A 37 -0.75 -4.64 2.39
N LYS A 38 0.03 -4.37 3.42
CA LYS A 38 0.13 -5.22 4.60
C LYS A 38 -0.33 -4.45 5.83
N GLY A 39 -1.37 -4.93 6.51
CA GLY A 39 -1.94 -4.29 7.68
C GLY A 39 -1.67 -5.06 8.97
N ARG A 40 -1.50 -4.36 10.08
CA ARG A 40 -1.53 -4.94 11.44
C ARG A 40 -2.53 -4.16 12.30
N LYS A 41 -3.37 -4.89 13.05
CA LYS A 41 -4.33 -4.30 14.00
C LYS A 41 -3.73 -4.04 15.38
N TYR A 42 -2.74 -4.84 15.77
CA TYR A 42 -2.00 -4.69 17.03
C TYR A 42 -0.51 -4.87 16.76
N PRO A 43 0.38 -4.28 17.57
CA PRO A 43 1.84 -4.33 17.33
C PRO A 43 2.40 -5.75 17.20
N GLN A 44 1.86 -6.69 17.97
CA GLN A 44 2.27 -8.10 18.02
C GLN A 44 1.34 -9.04 17.21
N ALA A 45 0.30 -8.52 16.55
CA ALA A 45 -0.61 -9.35 15.77
C ALA A 45 -0.01 -9.74 14.41
N THR A 46 -0.43 -10.90 13.91
CA THR A 46 -0.08 -11.38 12.56
C THR A 46 -0.49 -10.35 11.51
N GLN A 47 0.45 -10.04 10.62
CA GLN A 47 0.22 -9.11 9.53
C GLN A 47 -0.65 -9.78 8.47
N PHE A 48 -1.71 -9.10 8.05
CA PHE A 48 -2.60 -9.56 6.99
C PHE A 48 -2.38 -8.74 5.72
N THR A 49 -2.52 -9.38 4.56
CA THR A 49 -2.21 -8.76 3.28
C THR A 49 -3.46 -8.52 2.43
N LYS A 50 -3.46 -7.44 1.65
CA LYS A 50 -4.45 -7.13 0.63
C LYS A 50 -3.75 -6.84 -0.69
N GLY A 51 -4.22 -7.49 -1.74
CA GLY A 51 -3.55 -7.56 -3.04
C GLY A 51 -3.10 -9.00 -3.36
N PRO A 52 -2.25 -9.17 -4.37
CA PRO A 52 -1.56 -8.14 -5.14
C PRO A 52 -2.49 -7.35 -6.07
N TYR A 53 -2.22 -6.05 -6.21
CA TYR A 53 -2.85 -5.17 -7.19
C TYR A 53 -1.80 -4.82 -8.25
N THR A 54 -2.08 -5.18 -9.50
CA THR A 54 -1.16 -4.91 -10.59
C THR A 54 -1.31 -3.46 -11.06
N VAL A 55 -0.21 -2.72 -11.02
CA VAL A 55 -0.10 -1.33 -11.45
C VAL A 55 0.75 -1.25 -12.71
N THR A 56 0.27 -0.45 -13.65
CA THR A 56 1.00 -0.02 -14.86
C THR A 56 1.09 1.50 -14.89
N GLY A 57 1.85 2.07 -15.84
CA GLY A 57 1.95 3.52 -16.03
C GLY A 57 0.65 4.23 -16.41
N SER A 58 -0.44 3.48 -16.66
CA SER A 58 -1.77 4.02 -16.96
C SER A 58 -2.75 3.86 -15.79
N THR A 59 -2.30 3.40 -14.63
CA THR A 59 -3.19 3.17 -13.48
C THR A 59 -3.34 4.46 -12.68
N ASP A 60 -4.47 5.15 -12.85
CA ASP A 60 -4.72 6.41 -12.12
C ASP A 60 -5.14 6.17 -10.66
N GLU A 61 -5.99 5.16 -10.41
CA GLU A 61 -6.51 4.87 -9.07
C GLU A 61 -6.70 3.37 -8.89
N MET A 62 -6.42 2.88 -7.69
CA MET A 62 -6.78 1.54 -7.25
C MET A 62 -7.71 1.57 -6.04
N GLY A 63 -8.84 0.88 -6.18
CA GLY A 63 -9.74 0.59 -5.07
C GLY A 63 -9.14 -0.49 -4.18
N VAL A 64 -8.67 -0.09 -3.00
CA VAL A 64 -8.12 -1.01 -1.99
C VAL A 64 -8.96 -0.92 -0.73
N ARG A 65 -9.16 -2.03 -0.03
CA ARG A 65 -9.95 -2.03 1.22
C ARG A 65 -9.19 -2.73 2.33
N ILE A 66 -8.58 -1.94 3.21
CA ILE A 66 -7.83 -2.44 4.36
C ILE A 66 -8.17 -1.62 5.62
N ARG A 67 -8.31 -2.31 6.76
CA ARG A 67 -8.59 -1.71 8.09
C ARG A 67 -7.51 -2.13 9.08
N ALA A 68 -6.57 -1.25 9.38
CA ALA A 68 -5.42 -1.54 10.23
C ALA A 68 -4.92 -0.29 10.95
N ARG A 69 -4.14 -0.49 12.03
CA ARG A 69 -3.47 0.61 12.76
C ARG A 69 -2.10 0.92 12.15
N HIS A 70 -1.40 -0.13 11.73
CA HIS A 70 -0.13 -0.03 11.00
C HIS A 70 -0.32 -0.58 9.59
N ILE A 71 0.11 0.17 8.58
CA ILE A 71 0.02 -0.22 7.17
C ILE A 71 1.42 -0.17 6.57
N ALA A 72 1.81 -1.17 5.81
CA ALA A 72 3.04 -1.16 5.02
C ALA A 72 2.68 -1.43 3.55
N LEU A 73 3.38 -0.77 2.64
CA LEU A 73 3.22 -0.96 1.21
C LEU A 73 4.39 -1.75 0.67
N ARG A 74 4.12 -2.88 0.00
CA ARG A 74 5.12 -3.69 -0.69
C ARG A 74 4.90 -3.61 -2.19
N ALA A 75 5.89 -3.08 -2.90
CA ALA A 75 5.98 -3.04 -4.34
C ALA A 75 6.87 -4.21 -4.81
N THR A 76 6.36 -5.08 -5.69
CA THR A 76 7.10 -6.24 -6.20
C THR A 76 7.12 -6.20 -7.72
N GLN A 77 8.28 -6.52 -8.31
CA GLN A 77 8.43 -6.67 -9.74
C GLN A 77 9.14 -7.99 -10.05
N SER A 78 8.55 -8.78 -10.95
CA SER A 78 8.97 -10.16 -11.25
C SER A 78 9.73 -10.30 -12.57
N SER A 79 9.60 -9.34 -13.50
CA SER A 79 10.23 -9.38 -14.83
C SER A 79 11.68 -8.86 -14.83
N LEU A 80 12.53 -9.42 -15.71
CA LEU A 80 13.89 -8.92 -15.96
C LEU A 80 13.87 -7.72 -16.95
N GLY A 81 14.66 -6.68 -16.67
CA GLY A 81 14.76 -5.46 -17.50
C GLY A 81 13.78 -4.35 -17.12
N ASP A 82 12.95 -4.66 -16.15
CA ASP A 82 11.83 -3.89 -15.67
C ASP A 82 12.33 -2.96 -14.55
N SER A 83 12.00 -1.66 -14.63
CA SER A 83 12.54 -0.66 -13.71
C SER A 83 11.47 0.34 -13.31
N PHE A 84 11.47 0.73 -12.04
CA PHE A 84 10.52 1.69 -11.50
C PHE A 84 11.23 2.69 -10.60
N ARG A 85 10.69 3.90 -10.55
CA ARG A 85 11.06 4.95 -9.61
C ARG A 85 9.82 5.30 -8.82
N MET A 86 9.86 4.98 -7.52
CA MET A 86 8.78 5.35 -6.59
C MET A 86 8.70 6.88 -6.51
N GLY A 87 7.52 7.42 -6.84
CA GLY A 87 7.15 8.80 -6.57
C GLY A 87 6.40 8.92 -5.24
N SER A 88 5.40 9.82 -5.19
CA SER A 88 4.65 10.10 -3.97
C SER A 88 3.35 9.30 -3.88
N PHE A 89 3.36 8.16 -3.19
CA PHE A 89 2.13 7.39 -3.00
C PHE A 89 1.12 8.18 -2.18
N ARG A 90 -0.11 8.29 -2.70
CA ARG A 90 -1.21 8.92 -1.98
C ARG A 90 -2.23 7.88 -1.61
N ILE A 91 -2.61 7.88 -0.33
CA ILE A 91 -3.65 7.00 0.18
C ILE A 91 -4.81 7.83 0.70
N ARG A 92 -6.03 7.40 0.37
CA ARG A 92 -7.23 7.91 1.03
C ARG A 92 -7.53 7.03 2.23
N ALA A 93 -6.99 7.46 3.36
CA ALA A 93 -7.29 6.94 4.67
C ALA A 93 -8.42 7.75 5.33
N ARG A 94 -9.27 7.07 6.11
CA ARG A 94 -10.23 7.70 7.00
C ARG A 94 -10.12 7.07 8.39
N PRO A 95 -10.21 7.87 9.47
CA PRO A 95 -10.40 7.33 10.80
C PRO A 95 -11.70 6.52 10.80
N ASP A 96 -11.61 5.30 11.26
CA ASP A 96 -12.71 4.35 11.30
C ASP A 96 -12.97 4.03 12.78
N GLY A 97 -13.94 4.75 13.33
CA GLY A 97 -14.25 4.72 14.74
C GLY A 97 -14.49 3.30 15.26
N GLU A 98 -14.12 3.08 16.52
CA GLU A 98 -14.49 1.89 17.27
C GLU A 98 -16.03 1.83 17.37
N ARG A 99 -16.64 1.01 16.51
CA ARG A 99 -18.02 0.54 16.69
C ARG A 99 -18.01 -0.74 17.50
#